data_AF-A0A9P9PL02-F1
#
_entry.id   AF-A0A9P9PL02-F1
#
_cell.length_a   1.000
_cell.length_b   1.000
_cell.length_c   1.000
_cell.angle_alpha   90.00
_cell.angle_beta   90.00
_cell.angle_gamma   90.00
#
_symmetry.space_group_name_H-M   'P 1'
#
loop_
_entity.id
_entity.type
_entity.pdbx_description
1 polymer ?
#
loop_
_entity_poly.entity_id
_entity_poly.type
_entity_poly.pdbx_seq_one_letter_code
_entity_poly.pdbx_strand_id
1 'polypeptide(L)'
;MNATKMLQQGRQPMIRFLGKRSVPSKVDHTPHVHPASPSNSLPESFASYRQKAQQHGPLNPGQRSNYSSIVGGHIGGAPGTSFGRVEAGKGEYFDRSELPARFKRLSWTDAEMEAIESGGASMHV
;
A
#
# COMPACT_ATOMS: atom_id res chain seq x y z
N MET A 1 -19.74 -62.70 3.90
CA MET A 1 -19.26 -61.29 3.92
C MET A 1 -20.44 -60.35 4.14
N ASN A 2 -20.80 -60.07 5.40
CA ASN A 2 -21.99 -59.25 5.72
C ASN A 2 -21.67 -57.94 6.47
N ALA A 3 -20.41 -57.69 6.82
CA ALA A 3 -19.99 -56.51 7.58
C ALA A 3 -20.15 -55.18 6.80
N THR A 4 -20.04 -55.22 5.47
CA THR A 4 -20.19 -54.04 4.60
C THR A 4 -21.65 -53.57 4.46
N LYS A 5 -22.64 -54.45 4.63
CA LYS A 5 -24.07 -54.07 4.54
C LYS A 5 -24.55 -53.28 5.76
N MET A 6 -24.02 -53.56 6.96
CA MET A 6 -24.40 -52.82 8.18
C MET A 6 -23.90 -51.37 8.19
N LEU A 7 -22.72 -51.10 7.59
CA LEU A 7 -22.16 -49.75 7.50
C LEU A 7 -22.90 -48.84 6.48
N GLN A 8 -23.69 -49.41 5.57
CA GLN A 8 -24.49 -48.65 4.60
C GLN A 8 -25.79 -48.09 5.18
N GLN A 9 -26.33 -48.66 6.27
CA GLN A 9 -27.61 -48.20 6.85
C GLN A 9 -27.49 -46.91 7.69
N GLY A 10 -26.28 -46.50 8.07
CA GLY A 10 -26.06 -45.33 8.93
C GLY A 10 -25.51 -44.08 8.23
N ARG A 11 -25.29 -44.11 6.90
CA ARG A 11 -24.64 -43.02 6.16
C ARG A 11 -25.61 -42.33 5.20
N GLN A 12 -26.73 -41.82 5.72
CA GLN A 12 -27.59 -40.93 4.96
C GLN A 12 -27.07 -39.48 5.10
N PRO A 13 -26.52 -38.85 4.04
CA PRO A 13 -26.05 -37.47 4.13
C PRO A 13 -27.24 -36.54 4.39
N MET A 14 -27.17 -35.70 5.44
CA MET A 14 -28.20 -34.70 5.76
C MET A 14 -28.28 -33.54 4.76
N ILE A 15 -27.42 -33.54 3.74
CA ILE A 15 -27.40 -32.52 2.70
C ILE A 15 -28.53 -32.83 1.71
N ARG A 16 -29.52 -31.94 1.66
CA ARG A 16 -30.54 -31.97 0.61
C ARG A 16 -29.93 -31.34 -0.64
N PHE A 17 -29.75 -32.12 -1.70
CA PHE A 17 -29.39 -31.60 -3.01
C PHE A 17 -30.56 -30.77 -3.53
N LEU A 18 -30.54 -29.46 -3.26
CA LEU A 18 -31.42 -28.52 -3.93
C LEU A 18 -31.09 -28.64 -5.42
N GLY A 19 -32.06 -29.07 -6.24
CA GLY A 19 -31.86 -29.35 -7.66
C GLY A 19 -31.38 -28.12 -8.46
N LYS A 20 -31.49 -28.18 -9.79
CA LYS A 20 -31.04 -27.08 -10.66
C LYS A 20 -31.71 -25.76 -10.24
N ARG A 21 -30.93 -24.83 -9.68
CA ARG A 21 -31.42 -23.50 -9.29
C ARG A 21 -31.78 -22.75 -10.56
N SER A 22 -33.03 -22.30 -10.67
CA SER A 22 -33.45 -21.41 -11.75
C SER A 22 -33.11 -19.97 -11.38
N VAL A 23 -32.35 -19.29 -12.22
CA VAL A 23 -32.12 -17.84 -12.06
C VAL A 23 -33.38 -17.10 -12.48
N PRO A 24 -33.96 -16.25 -11.63
CA PRO A 24 -35.10 -15.43 -12.02
C PRO A 24 -34.70 -14.54 -13.20
N SER A 25 -35.51 -14.55 -14.26
CA SER A 25 -35.25 -13.80 -15.49
C SER A 25 -35.37 -12.29 -15.31
N LYS A 26 -36.05 -11.86 -14.25
CA LYS A 26 -36.25 -10.45 -13.90
C LYS A 26 -35.80 -10.24 -12.47
N VAL A 27 -34.57 -9.76 -12.32
CA VAL A 27 -34.03 -9.26 -11.06
C VAL A 27 -34.12 -7.74 -11.11
N ASP A 28 -34.56 -7.15 -10.01
CA ASP A 28 -34.53 -5.71 -9.86
C ASP A 28 -33.08 -5.25 -9.66
N HIS A 29 -32.56 -4.51 -10.63
CA HIS A 29 -31.22 -3.94 -10.63
C HIS A 29 -31.25 -2.43 -10.34
N THR A 30 -32.35 -1.90 -9.82
CA THR A 30 -32.40 -0.51 -9.39
C THR A 30 -31.29 -0.28 -8.34
N PRO A 31 -30.44 0.75 -8.50
CA PRO A 31 -29.42 1.05 -7.52
C PRO A 31 -30.07 1.41 -6.18
N HIS A 32 -29.55 0.86 -5.09
CA HIS A 32 -30.02 1.13 -3.74
C HIS A 32 -28.87 1.62 -2.88
N VAL A 33 -29.17 2.54 -1.96
CA VAL A 33 -28.19 3.02 -0.98
C VAL A 33 -27.88 1.89 0.00
N HIS A 34 -26.60 1.72 0.33
CA HIS A 34 -26.21 0.76 1.35
C HIS A 34 -26.71 1.21 2.74
N PRO A 35 -27.25 0.32 3.59
CA PRO A 35 -27.79 0.71 4.90
C PRO A 35 -26.74 1.34 5.85
N ALA A 36 -25.46 1.05 5.62
CA ALA A 36 -24.34 1.63 6.37
C ALA A 36 -23.70 2.85 5.67
N SER A 37 -24.34 3.38 4.62
CA SER A 37 -23.83 4.56 3.92
C SER A 37 -23.93 5.79 4.83
N PRO A 38 -22.88 6.63 4.92
CA PRO A 38 -22.97 7.91 5.65
C PRO A 38 -24.02 8.86 5.07
N SER A 39 -24.29 8.76 3.76
CA SER A 39 -25.34 9.49 3.08
C SER A 39 -26.48 8.56 2.69
N ASN A 40 -27.69 8.84 3.16
CA ASN A 40 -28.92 8.12 2.80
C ASN A 40 -29.44 8.42 1.38
N SER A 41 -28.57 8.90 0.47
CA SER A 41 -28.92 9.22 -0.91
C SER A 41 -27.85 8.69 -1.86
N LEU A 42 -28.28 8.28 -3.05
CA LEU A 42 -27.36 7.94 -4.14
C LEU A 42 -26.80 9.22 -4.77
N PRO A 43 -25.51 9.23 -5.17
CA PRO A 43 -24.98 10.33 -5.98
C PRO A 43 -25.73 10.44 -7.31
N GLU A 44 -26.18 11.65 -7.68
CA GLU A 44 -26.90 11.88 -8.95
C GLU A 44 -26.02 11.63 -10.17
N SER A 45 -24.71 11.86 -10.06
CA SER A 45 -23.72 11.49 -11.08
C SER A 45 -22.31 11.41 -10.50
N PHE A 46 -21.43 10.65 -11.15
CA PHE A 46 -20.00 10.61 -10.80
C PHE A 46 -19.34 12.00 -10.91
N ALA A 47 -19.80 12.83 -11.85
CA ALA A 47 -19.33 14.20 -12.01
C ALA A 47 -19.72 15.09 -10.80
N SER A 48 -20.96 15.01 -10.34
CA SER A 48 -21.45 15.73 -9.16
C SER A 48 -20.75 15.25 -7.88
N TYR A 49 -20.50 13.93 -7.75
CA TYR A 49 -19.71 13.37 -6.65
C TYR A 49 -18.28 13.92 -6.64
N ARG A 50 -17.60 13.92 -7.79
CA ARG A 50 -16.26 14.50 -7.97
C ARG A 50 -16.20 15.96 -7.52
N GLN A 51 -17.21 16.76 -7.84
CA GLN A 51 -17.27 18.17 -7.42
C GLN A 51 -17.42 18.33 -5.91
N LYS A 52 -18.28 17.55 -5.26
CA LYS A 52 -18.49 17.61 -3.80
C LYS A 52 -17.30 17.08 -3.01
N ALA A 53 -16.62 16.04 -3.50
CA ALA A 53 -15.48 15.42 -2.82
C ALA A 53 -14.18 16.27 -2.88
N GLN A 54 -14.12 17.27 -3.75
CA GLN A 54 -12.98 18.20 -3.90
C GLN A 54 -12.98 19.32 -2.85
N GLN A 55 -13.45 19.06 -1.63
CA GLN A 55 -13.40 20.05 -0.54
C GLN A 55 -11.98 20.29 -0.02
N HIS A 56 -11.05 19.36 -0.26
CA HIS A 56 -9.66 19.44 0.19
C HIS A 56 -8.70 19.01 -0.93
N GLY A 57 -8.57 19.83 -1.97
CA GLY A 57 -7.60 19.59 -3.04
C GLY A 57 -7.72 20.56 -4.21
N PRO A 58 -6.63 20.80 -4.97
CA PRO A 58 -6.59 21.85 -6.00
C PRO A 58 -7.33 21.53 -7.32
N LEU A 59 -8.13 20.46 -7.42
CA LEU A 59 -8.72 20.04 -8.70
C LEU A 59 -10.18 20.52 -8.85
N ASN A 60 -10.34 21.82 -9.09
CA ASN A 60 -11.62 22.40 -9.51
C ASN A 60 -11.86 22.19 -11.02
N PRO A 61 -12.96 21.53 -11.45
CA PRO A 61 -13.23 21.24 -12.87
C PRO A 61 -13.69 22.47 -13.71
N GLY A 62 -13.87 23.63 -13.09
CA GLY A 62 -14.34 24.87 -13.74
C GLY A 62 -13.24 25.78 -14.31
N GLN A 63 -11.97 25.53 -14.01
CA GLN A 63 -10.86 26.35 -14.52
C GLN A 63 -10.17 25.67 -15.70
N ARG A 64 -10.88 25.59 -16.82
CA ARG A 64 -10.34 25.15 -18.12
C ARG A 64 -9.62 26.28 -18.87
N SER A 65 -8.80 27.04 -18.16
CA SER A 65 -7.83 27.93 -18.77
C SER A 65 -6.52 27.69 -18.03
N ASN A 66 -5.49 27.24 -18.76
CA ASN A 66 -4.19 26.77 -18.29
C ASN A 66 -4.11 25.26 -17.97
N TYR A 67 -4.23 24.44 -19.02
CA TYR A 67 -3.88 23.01 -19.06
C TYR A 67 -2.43 22.69 -18.63
N SER A 68 -1.61 23.71 -18.36
CA SER A 68 -0.26 23.60 -17.77
C SER A 68 -0.25 23.25 -16.27
N SER A 69 -1.39 23.28 -15.56
CA SER A 69 -1.45 22.99 -14.11
C SER A 69 -1.87 21.55 -13.76
N ILE A 70 -2.33 20.76 -14.74
CA ILE A 70 -2.99 19.46 -14.52
C ILE A 70 -2.04 18.25 -14.57
N VAL A 71 -0.97 18.30 -15.35
CA VAL A 71 0.05 17.23 -15.37
C VAL A 71 1.27 17.62 -14.52
N GLY A 72 1.09 18.65 -13.68
CA GLY A 72 2.18 19.22 -12.92
C GLY A 72 2.06 20.70 -12.71
N GLY A 73 1.25 21.11 -11.72
CA GLY A 73 1.66 22.29 -10.94
C GLY A 73 3.11 22.11 -10.51
N HIS A 74 3.87 23.20 -10.35
CA HIS A 74 5.34 23.32 -10.23
C HIS A 74 6.18 22.07 -9.86
N ILE A 75 5.67 21.17 -9.04
CA ILE A 75 6.27 19.92 -8.53
C ILE A 75 6.02 18.68 -9.42
N GLY A 76 4.88 18.53 -10.11
CA GLY A 76 4.49 17.26 -10.77
C GLY A 76 4.82 17.13 -12.26
N GLY A 77 5.15 18.24 -12.94
CA GLY A 77 5.33 18.28 -14.40
C GLY A 77 6.66 18.87 -14.83
N ALA A 78 7.42 19.39 -13.86
CA ALA A 78 8.80 19.75 -14.08
C ALA A 78 9.67 18.51 -13.85
N PRO A 79 10.69 18.26 -14.68
CA PRO A 79 11.59 17.13 -14.49
C PRO A 79 12.28 17.23 -13.13
N GLY A 80 12.54 16.10 -12.47
CA GLY A 80 13.19 16.08 -11.15
C GLY A 80 14.48 16.92 -11.07
N THR A 81 15.17 17.10 -12.19
CA THR A 81 16.38 17.92 -12.35
C THR A 81 16.15 19.43 -12.24
N SER A 82 14.94 19.93 -12.43
CA SER A 82 14.63 21.37 -12.30
C SER A 82 14.42 21.84 -10.86
N PHE A 83 14.28 20.92 -9.90
CA PHE A 83 14.12 21.26 -8.48
C PHE A 83 15.45 21.57 -7.78
N GLY A 84 16.57 21.53 -8.51
CA GLY A 84 17.90 21.69 -7.96
C GLY A 84 18.41 20.40 -7.32
N ARG A 85 19.67 20.42 -6.88
CA ARG A 85 20.22 19.32 -6.09
C ARG A 85 19.52 19.30 -4.73
N VAL A 86 19.19 18.09 -4.28
CA VAL A 86 18.65 17.85 -2.95
C VAL A 86 19.82 17.97 -1.99
N GLU A 87 19.94 19.11 -1.33
CA GLU A 87 20.93 19.38 -0.30
C GLU A 87 20.29 19.23 1.08
N ALA A 88 21.05 18.72 2.05
CA ALA A 88 20.54 18.55 3.40
C ALA A 88 20.34 19.94 4.06
N GLY A 89 19.32 20.05 4.92
CA GLY A 89 19.13 21.24 5.73
C GLY A 89 20.33 21.53 6.63
N LYS A 90 20.46 22.76 7.15
CA LYS A 90 21.54 23.09 8.09
C LYS A 90 21.45 22.21 9.34
N GLY A 91 22.45 21.33 9.53
CA GLY A 91 22.50 20.39 10.65
C GLY A 91 21.83 19.04 10.37
N GLU A 92 21.27 18.86 9.19
CA GLU A 92 20.82 17.57 8.68
C GLU A 92 21.91 16.97 7.80
N TYR A 93 21.99 15.64 7.77
CA TYR A 93 22.96 14.89 6.99
C TYR A 93 22.25 13.72 6.33
N PHE A 94 22.60 13.39 5.08
CA PHE A 94 21.96 12.29 4.38
C PHE A 94 22.53 10.93 4.80
N ASP A 95 23.81 10.91 5.14
CA ASP A 95 24.51 9.69 5.53
C ASP A 95 25.18 9.84 6.91
N ARG A 96 25.31 8.71 7.60
CA ARG A 96 26.02 8.63 8.89
C ARG A 96 27.51 8.87 8.76
N SER A 97 28.07 8.75 7.55
CA SER A 97 29.47 9.08 7.26
C SER A 97 29.77 10.58 7.39
N GLU A 98 28.77 11.44 7.23
CA GLU A 98 28.88 12.91 7.33
C GLU A 98 28.74 13.41 8.78
N LEU A 99 28.17 12.59 9.67
CA LEU A 99 28.03 12.88 11.09
C LEU A 99 29.37 12.79 11.84
N PRO A 100 29.48 13.40 13.04
CA PRO A 100 30.65 13.27 13.91
C PRO A 100 31.04 11.81 14.17
N ALA A 101 32.34 11.54 14.40
CA ALA A 101 32.92 10.20 14.51
C ALA A 101 32.15 9.24 15.44
N ARG A 102 31.56 9.78 16.52
CA ARG A 102 30.75 9.02 17.49
C ARG A 102 29.51 8.34 16.91
N PHE A 103 29.02 8.80 15.76
CA PHE A 103 27.82 8.26 15.10
C PHE A 103 28.15 7.39 13.88
N LYS A 104 29.42 7.41 13.45
CA LYS A 104 29.93 6.58 12.36
C LYS A 104 30.01 5.11 12.83
N ARG A 105 30.03 4.19 11.86
CA ARG A 105 30.30 2.77 12.15
C ARG A 105 31.74 2.63 12.62
N LEU A 106 31.98 1.77 13.61
CA LEU A 106 33.32 1.38 14.03
C LEU A 106 33.98 0.61 12.88
N SER A 107 35.04 1.18 12.31
CA SER A 107 35.94 0.48 11.39
C SER A 107 36.99 -0.24 12.21
N TRP A 108 37.23 -1.51 11.90
CA TRP A 108 38.27 -2.29 12.55
C TRP A 108 39.62 -1.88 11.98
N THR A 109 40.59 -1.68 12.85
CA THR A 109 41.98 -1.41 12.47
C THR A 109 42.68 -2.71 12.06
N ASP A 110 43.72 -2.61 11.24
CA ASP A 110 44.50 -3.79 10.80
C ASP A 110 45.06 -4.57 12.00
N ALA A 111 45.48 -3.87 13.05
CA ALA A 111 45.95 -4.47 14.30
C ALA A 111 44.83 -5.23 15.05
N GLU A 112 43.61 -4.69 15.09
CA GLU A 112 42.46 -5.40 15.70
C GLU A 112 42.07 -6.63 14.88
N MET A 113 42.13 -6.54 13.55
CA MET A 113 41.89 -7.68 12.65
C MET A 113 42.96 -8.76 12.88
N GLU A 114 44.23 -8.40 12.90
CA GLU A 114 45.34 -9.32 13.17
C GLU A 114 45.26 -9.92 14.59
N ALA A 115 44.88 -9.12 15.60
CA ALA A 115 44.69 -9.62 16.96
C ALA A 115 43.56 -10.67 17.02
N ILE A 116 42.53 -10.53 16.21
CA ILE A 116 41.42 -11.49 16.15
C ILE A 116 41.80 -12.74 15.36
N GLU A 117 42.49 -12.58 14.22
CA GLU A 117 42.98 -13.70 13.40
C GLU A 117 44.07 -14.52 14.10
N SER A 118 44.96 -13.86 14.84
CA SER A 118 46.02 -14.50 15.63
C SER A 118 45.54 -15.03 16.99
N GLY A 119 44.26 -14.81 17.35
CA GLY A 119 43.72 -15.17 18.66
C GLY A 119 44.36 -14.43 19.85
N GLY A 120 44.90 -13.24 19.61
CA GLY A 120 45.59 -12.39 20.59
C GLY A 120 47.09 -12.63 20.67
N ALA A 121 47.66 -13.52 19.85
CA ALA A 121 49.09 -13.84 19.89
C ALA A 121 49.98 -12.64 19.49
N SER A 122 49.54 -11.79 18.56
CA SER A 122 50.32 -10.62 18.11
C SER A 122 50.44 -9.49 19.16
N MET A 123 49.65 -9.54 20.24
CA MET A 123 49.64 -8.52 21.30
C MET A 123 50.62 -8.79 22.46
N HIS A 124 51.26 -9.96 22.47
CA HIS A 124 52.05 -10.46 23.60
C HIS A 124 53.49 -10.87 23.22
N VAL A 125 53.96 -10.46 22.04
CA VAL A 125 55.34 -10.67 21.55
C VAL A 125 56.05 -9.32 21.51
#